data_AF-A0A7C5XA87-F1
#
_entry.id   AF-A0A7C5XA87-F1
#
_cell.length_a   1.000
_cell.length_b   1.000
_cell.length_c   1.000
_cell.angle_alpha   90.00
_cell.angle_beta   90.00
_cell.angle_gamma   90.00
#
_symmetry.space_group_name_H-M   'P 1'
#
loop_
_entity.id
_entity.type
_entity.pdbx_description
1 polymer ?
#
loop_
_entity_poly.entity_id
_entity_poly.type
_entity_poly.pdbx_seq_one_letter_code
_entity_poly.pdbx_strand_id
1 'polypeptide(L)'
;MPSKYSRLAVERPLADEFSQKVKRIGRKPSEVVAAVLTAVIDAVDHGIDPIDMVHICRIARSIGPGRFGYEAGVNAGVLLRAYYKPKEFLEVMARIGPQILGAHRIAPDAFRVTDPQVRETIKGVFTGMGCRCEEEQELLRVRCE
;
A
#
# COMPACT_ATOMS: atom_id res chain seq x y z
N MET A 1 -29.70 13.11 -11.43
CA MET A 1 -28.33 12.92 -11.95
C MET A 1 -27.75 11.67 -11.29
N PRO A 2 -27.42 10.60 -12.03
CA PRO A 2 -26.86 9.40 -11.41
C PRO A 2 -25.50 9.71 -10.78
N SER A 3 -25.29 9.21 -9.56
CA SER A 3 -24.12 9.52 -8.73
C SER A 3 -22.81 9.04 -9.35
N LYS A 4 -21.73 9.75 -8.98
CA LYS A 4 -20.32 9.59 -9.40
C LYS A 4 -19.71 8.19 -9.19
N TYR A 5 -20.46 7.20 -8.72
CA TYR A 5 -19.97 5.84 -8.44
C TYR A 5 -20.19 4.83 -9.58
N SER A 6 -20.73 5.26 -10.72
CA SER A 6 -21.16 4.36 -11.80
C SER A 6 -20.16 4.17 -12.95
N ARG A 7 -18.91 4.62 -12.83
CA ARG A 7 -17.90 4.40 -13.88
C ARG A 7 -16.56 3.96 -13.30
N LEU A 8 -16.53 2.76 -12.74
CA LEU A 8 -15.43 1.84 -13.02
C LEU A 8 -15.56 1.38 -14.48
N ALA A 9 -15.50 2.34 -15.42
CA ALA A 9 -15.08 2.01 -16.76
C ALA A 9 -13.58 1.77 -16.61
N VAL A 10 -13.21 0.52 -16.37
CA VAL A 10 -11.82 0.09 -16.49
C VAL A 10 -11.40 0.58 -17.87
N GLU A 11 -10.47 1.53 -17.93
CA GLU A 11 -9.98 2.05 -19.20
C GLU A 11 -9.59 0.84 -20.05
N ARG A 12 -10.12 0.74 -21.27
CA ARG A 12 -9.92 -0.42 -22.14
C ARG A 12 -8.45 -0.87 -22.24
N PRO A 13 -7.47 0.05 -22.30
CA PRO A 13 -6.05 -0.31 -22.24
C PRO A 13 -5.64 -1.04 -20.96
N LEU A 14 -6.20 -0.64 -19.81
CA LEU A 14 -5.93 -1.21 -18.49
C LEU A 14 -6.58 -2.59 -18.34
N ALA A 15 -7.77 -2.78 -18.90
CA ALA A 15 -8.44 -4.08 -18.99
C ALA A 15 -7.66 -5.05 -19.89
N ASP A 16 -7.15 -4.55 -21.02
CA ASP A 16 -6.37 -5.33 -21.98
C ASP A 16 -5.00 -5.71 -21.39
N GLU A 17 -4.34 -4.78 -20.69
CA GLU A 17 -3.08 -5.03 -19.98
C GLU A 17 -3.26 -6.09 -18.87
N PHE A 18 -4.33 -5.96 -18.07
CA PHE A 18 -4.68 -6.94 -17.05
C PHE A 18 -4.97 -8.31 -17.68
N SER A 19 -5.78 -8.37 -18.74
CA SER A 19 -6.10 -9.60 -19.46
C SER A 19 -4.85 -10.29 -20.03
N GLN A 20 -3.92 -9.53 -20.62
CA GLN A 20 -2.65 -10.08 -21.11
C GLN A 20 -1.77 -10.62 -19.97
N LYS A 21 -1.69 -9.90 -18.85
CA LYS A 21 -0.96 -10.36 -17.66
C LYS A 21 -1.58 -11.62 -17.07
N VAL A 22 -2.91 -11.69 -16.97
CA VAL A 22 -3.63 -12.86 -16.47
C VAL A 22 -3.44 -14.08 -17.39
N LYS A 23 -3.48 -13.91 -18.71
CA LYS A 23 -3.22 -15.00 -19.68
C LYS A 23 -1.82 -15.62 -19.52
N ARG A 24 -0.81 -14.84 -19.10
CA ARG A 24 0.55 -15.34 -18.85
C ARG A 24 0.69 -16.18 -17.58
N ILE A 25 -0.29 -16.15 -16.67
CA ILE A 25 -0.26 -16.89 -15.40
C ILE A 25 -0.66 -18.37 -15.59
N GLY A 26 -1.15 -18.76 -16.79
CA GLY A 26 -1.46 -20.16 -17.12
C GLY A 26 -2.74 -20.71 -16.47
N ARG A 27 -3.45 -19.91 -15.66
CA ARG A 27 -4.77 -20.22 -15.09
C ARG A 27 -5.88 -19.61 -15.94
N LYS A 28 -7.08 -20.21 -15.94
CA LYS A 28 -8.23 -19.62 -16.64
C LYS A 28 -8.50 -18.23 -16.02
N PRO A 29 -8.73 -17.18 -16.81
CA PRO A 29 -8.96 -15.83 -16.28
C PRO A 29 -10.06 -15.78 -15.20
N SER A 30 -11.08 -16.63 -15.31
CA SER A 30 -12.15 -16.81 -14.32
C SER A 30 -11.65 -17.27 -12.96
N GLU A 31 -10.64 -18.15 -12.90
CA GLU A 31 -10.07 -18.66 -11.64
C GLU A 31 -9.22 -17.61 -10.95
N VAL A 32 -8.47 -16.81 -11.72
CA VAL A 32 -7.69 -15.69 -11.16
C VAL A 32 -8.63 -14.62 -10.61
N VAL A 33 -9.68 -14.27 -11.35
CA VAL A 33 -10.69 -13.30 -10.90
C VAL A 33 -11.42 -13.83 -9.65
N ALA A 34 -11.79 -15.11 -9.62
CA ALA A 34 -12.41 -15.73 -8.45
C ALA A 34 -11.48 -15.67 -7.22
N ALA A 35 -10.21 -16.04 -7.38
CA ALA A 35 -9.24 -15.99 -6.28
C ALA A 35 -9.03 -14.57 -5.74
N VAL A 36 -8.99 -13.56 -6.62
CA VAL A 36 -8.89 -12.15 -6.20
C VAL A 36 -10.15 -11.73 -5.45
N LEU A 37 -11.35 -12.08 -5.94
CA LEU A 37 -12.60 -11.76 -5.26
C LEU A 37 -12.69 -12.44 -3.88
N THR A 38 -12.30 -13.71 -3.78
CA THR A 38 -12.24 -14.42 -2.50
C THR A 38 -11.28 -13.74 -1.53
N ALA A 39 -10.08 -13.34 -1.97
CA ALA A 39 -9.13 -12.64 -1.11
C ALA A 39 -9.64 -11.27 -0.65
N VAL A 40 -10.40 -10.56 -1.50
CA VAL A 40 -11.02 -9.28 -1.13
C VAL A 40 -12.14 -9.50 -0.11
N ILE A 41 -13.00 -10.50 -0.31
CA ILE A 41 -14.06 -10.84 0.65
C ILE A 41 -13.45 -11.22 2.00
N ASP A 42 -12.44 -12.09 1.99
CA ASP A 42 -11.75 -12.54 3.19
C ASP A 42 -11.12 -11.36 3.95
N ALA A 43 -10.48 -10.42 3.24
CA ALA A 43 -9.94 -9.20 3.84
C ALA A 43 -11.04 -8.35 4.54
N VAL A 44 -12.21 -8.23 3.91
CA VAL A 44 -13.35 -7.49 4.48
C VAL A 44 -13.94 -8.21 5.68
N ASP A 45 -14.07 -9.54 5.63
CA ASP A 45 -14.55 -10.36 6.76
C ASP A 45 -13.60 -10.27 7.96
N HIS A 46 -12.31 -10.05 7.72
CA HIS A 46 -11.29 -9.77 8.75
C HIS A 46 -11.21 -8.28 9.16
N GLY A 47 -12.17 -7.45 8.73
CA GLY A 47 -12.35 -6.08 9.19
C GLY A 47 -11.55 -5.02 8.42
N ILE A 48 -11.01 -5.34 7.25
CA ILE A 48 -10.38 -4.34 6.37
C ILE A 48 -11.46 -3.60 5.59
N ASP A 49 -11.49 -2.28 5.70
CA ASP A 49 -12.40 -1.46 4.89
C ASP A 49 -12.07 -1.64 3.39
N PRO A 50 -13.06 -1.92 2.52
CA PRO A 50 -12.84 -1.98 1.08
C PRO A 50 -12.11 -0.77 0.49
N ILE A 51 -12.27 0.41 1.07
CA ILE A 51 -11.56 1.64 0.65
C ILE A 51 -10.06 1.52 0.93
N ASP A 52 -9.68 0.88 2.03
CA ASP A 52 -8.29 0.68 2.44
C ASP A 52 -7.54 -0.29 1.54
N MET A 53 -8.26 -1.24 0.93
CA MET A 53 -7.67 -2.23 0.01
C MET A 53 -6.90 -1.60 -1.14
N VAL A 54 -7.37 -0.46 -1.69
CA VAL A 54 -6.67 0.24 -2.78
C VAL A 54 -5.31 0.74 -2.31
N HIS A 55 -5.24 1.26 -1.09
CA HIS A 55 -4.00 1.75 -0.49
C HIS A 55 -3.02 0.59 -0.23
N ILE A 56 -3.52 -0.50 0.36
CA ILE A 56 -2.77 -1.73 0.62
C ILE A 56 -2.16 -2.27 -0.67
N CYS A 57 -2.96 -2.42 -1.74
CA CYS A 57 -2.49 -2.92 -3.02
C CYS A 57 -1.43 -2.01 -3.65
N ARG A 58 -1.57 -0.68 -3.55
CA ARG A 58 -0.57 0.27 -4.07
C ARG A 58 0.76 0.17 -3.32
N ILE A 59 0.72 0.07 -1.99
CA ILE A 59 1.94 -0.09 -1.16
C ILE A 59 2.60 -1.43 -1.47
N ALA A 60 1.85 -2.53 -1.42
CA ALA A 60 2.37 -3.87 -1.69
C ALA A 60 2.98 -3.99 -3.10
N ARG A 61 2.34 -3.40 -4.12
CA ARG A 61 2.87 -3.36 -5.49
C ARG A 61 4.17 -2.55 -5.58
N SER A 62 4.26 -1.44 -4.84
CA SER A 62 5.41 -0.53 -4.91
C SER A 62 6.64 -1.11 -4.19
N ILE A 63 6.43 -1.79 -3.06
CA ILE A 63 7.48 -2.50 -2.33
C ILE A 63 7.91 -3.76 -3.11
N GLY A 64 6.93 -4.53 -3.59
CA GLY A 64 7.13 -5.78 -4.29
C GLY A 64 7.20 -7.00 -3.35
N PRO A 65 6.84 -8.20 -3.83
CA PRO A 65 6.77 -9.39 -2.99
C PRO A 65 8.15 -9.81 -2.47
N GLY A 66 8.23 -10.10 -1.17
CA GLY A 66 9.46 -10.57 -0.50
C GLY A 66 10.59 -9.53 -0.42
N ARG A 67 10.31 -8.28 -0.79
CA ARG A 67 11.28 -7.18 -0.72
C ARG A 67 11.07 -6.39 0.56
N PHE A 68 12.18 -6.11 1.24
CA PHE A 68 12.21 -5.33 2.46
C PHE A 68 13.55 -4.59 2.56
N GLY A 69 13.63 -3.68 3.52
CA GLY A 69 14.80 -2.86 3.79
C GLY A 69 14.68 -1.46 3.20
N TYR A 70 15.58 -0.59 3.64
CA TYR A 70 15.53 0.84 3.34
C TYR A 70 15.46 1.16 1.85
N GLU A 71 16.33 0.58 1.02
CA GLU A 71 16.36 0.84 -0.43
C GLU A 71 15.07 0.39 -1.14
N ALA A 72 14.52 -0.76 -0.76
CA ALA A 72 13.22 -1.21 -1.28
C ALA A 72 12.12 -0.21 -0.90
N GLY A 73 12.16 0.27 0.35
CA GLY A 73 11.29 1.33 0.84
C GLY A 73 11.42 2.63 0.05
N VAL A 74 12.63 3.15 -0.16
CA VAL A 74 12.86 4.42 -0.88
C VAL A 74 12.29 4.34 -2.29
N ASN A 75 12.59 3.27 -3.02
CA ASN A 75 12.05 3.05 -4.36
C ASN A 75 10.52 2.99 -4.35
N ALA A 76 9.94 2.27 -3.40
CA ALA A 76 8.49 2.21 -3.24
C ALA A 76 7.89 3.59 -2.95
N GLY A 77 8.49 4.36 -2.05
CA GLY A 77 8.07 5.72 -1.70
C GLY A 77 8.11 6.66 -2.91
N VAL A 78 9.16 6.59 -3.74
CA VAL A 78 9.24 7.39 -4.98
C VAL A 78 8.09 7.06 -5.92
N LEU A 79 7.74 5.78 -6.09
CA LEU A 79 6.60 5.36 -6.91
C LEU A 79 5.25 5.82 -6.33
N LEU A 80 5.13 5.81 -5.00
CA LEU A 80 3.90 6.20 -4.30
C LEU A 80 3.59 7.70 -4.39
N ARG A 81 4.57 8.55 -4.71
CA ARG A 81 4.35 9.99 -5.00
C ARG A 81 3.43 10.23 -6.19
N ALA A 82 3.28 9.27 -7.09
CA ALA A 82 2.31 9.36 -8.19
C ALA A 82 0.85 9.33 -7.71
N TYR A 83 0.61 8.87 -6.48
CA TYR A 83 -0.72 8.65 -5.93
C TYR A 83 -1.04 9.51 -4.72
N TYR A 84 -0.03 9.94 -3.95
CA TYR A 84 -0.23 10.61 -2.68
C TYR A 84 0.68 11.82 -2.50
N LYS A 85 0.19 12.83 -1.79
CA LYS A 85 1.06 13.82 -1.15
C LYS A 85 1.71 13.23 0.10
N PRO A 86 2.89 13.70 0.54
CA PRO A 86 3.57 13.17 1.74
C PRO A 86 2.69 13.14 3.00
N LYS A 87 2.00 14.25 3.30
CA LYS A 87 1.07 14.34 4.44
C LYS A 87 -0.16 13.44 4.31
N GLU A 88 -0.68 13.26 3.10
CA GLU A 88 -1.79 12.35 2.84
C GLU A 88 -1.36 10.90 3.08
N PHE A 89 -0.16 10.54 2.63
CA PHE A 89 0.39 9.21 2.83
C PHE A 89 0.64 8.89 4.31
N LEU A 90 1.00 9.90 5.12
CA LEU A 90 1.10 9.75 6.57
C LEU A 90 -0.22 9.31 7.20
N GLU A 91 -1.35 9.92 6.77
CA GLU A 91 -2.68 9.54 7.25
C GLU A 91 -3.14 8.18 6.73
N VAL A 92 -2.77 7.83 5.48
CA VAL A 92 -2.98 6.48 4.96
C VAL A 92 -2.25 5.45 5.84
N MET A 93 -0.96 5.66 6.09
CA MET A 93 -0.16 4.77 6.94
C MET A 93 -0.66 4.70 8.38
N ALA A 94 -1.23 5.79 8.92
CA ALA A 94 -1.88 5.77 10.23
C ALA A 94 -3.05 4.79 10.29
N ARG A 95 -3.80 4.72 9.20
CA ARG A 95 -5.02 3.90 9.08
C ARG A 95 -4.71 2.44 8.76
N ILE A 96 -3.83 2.19 7.78
CA ILE A 96 -3.58 0.82 7.27
C ILE A 96 -2.30 0.17 7.80
N GLY A 97 -1.33 0.97 8.26
CA GLY A 97 -0.03 0.51 8.74
C GLY A 97 -0.10 -0.61 9.79
N PRO A 98 -1.03 -0.58 10.77
CA PRO A 98 -1.19 -1.65 11.74
C PRO A 98 -1.50 -3.01 11.09
N GLN A 99 -2.41 -3.07 10.11
CA GLN A 99 -2.83 -4.35 9.54
C GLN A 99 -1.81 -4.92 8.56
N ILE A 100 -1.11 -4.06 7.80
CA ILE A 100 -0.22 -4.54 6.72
C ILE A 100 1.25 -4.65 7.09
N LEU A 101 1.72 -3.85 8.04
CA LEU A 101 3.14 -3.70 8.37
C LEU A 101 3.41 -3.69 9.87
N GLY A 102 2.39 -3.92 10.72
CA GLY A 102 2.54 -3.84 12.18
C GLY A 102 3.01 -2.46 12.66
N ALA A 103 2.69 -1.41 11.90
CA ALA A 103 3.13 -0.04 12.17
C ALA A 103 2.02 0.76 12.85
N HIS A 104 2.15 0.94 14.16
CA HIS A 104 1.11 1.56 14.98
C HIS A 104 1.40 3.04 15.21
N ARG A 105 0.52 3.94 14.78
CA ARG A 105 0.68 5.38 15.07
C ARG A 105 0.49 5.62 16.57
N ILE A 106 1.46 6.26 17.20
CA ILE A 106 1.44 6.60 18.64
C ILE A 106 1.41 8.12 18.89
N ALA A 107 1.75 8.92 17.87
CA ALA A 107 1.65 10.37 17.88
C ALA A 107 1.37 10.86 16.45
N PRO A 108 0.98 12.13 16.23
CA PRO A 108 0.70 12.66 14.90
C PRO A 108 1.83 12.40 13.89
N ASP A 109 3.08 12.44 14.33
CA ASP A 109 4.27 12.26 13.50
C ASP A 109 5.11 11.05 13.93
N ALA A 110 4.54 10.08 14.66
CA ALA A 110 5.32 8.94 15.15
C ALA A 110 4.58 7.60 15.06
N PHE A 111 5.34 6.58 14.64
CA PHE A 111 4.90 5.19 14.59
C PHE A 111 5.78 4.33 15.50
N ARG A 112 5.17 3.34 16.16
CA ARG A 112 5.86 2.23 16.78
C ARG A 112 5.89 1.06 15.79
N VAL A 113 7.09 0.54 15.54
CA VAL A 113 7.35 -0.60 14.65
C VAL A 113 8.40 -1.47 15.33
N THR A 114 7.99 -2.63 15.84
CA THR A 114 8.86 -3.52 16.60
C THR A 114 9.88 -4.23 15.71
N ASP A 115 9.43 -4.70 14.53
CA ASP A 115 10.30 -5.37 13.57
C ASP A 115 11.30 -4.37 12.93
N PRO A 116 12.63 -4.56 13.12
CA PRO A 116 13.63 -3.65 12.58
C PRO A 116 13.67 -3.59 11.05
N GLN A 117 13.43 -4.71 10.38
CA GLN A 117 13.46 -4.78 8.91
C GLN A 117 12.25 -4.06 8.31
N VAL A 118 11.08 -4.21 8.94
CA VAL A 118 9.89 -3.45 8.57
C VAL A 118 10.07 -1.97 8.88
N ARG A 119 10.67 -1.61 10.01
CA ARG A 119 10.96 -0.22 10.38
C ARG A 119 11.88 0.47 9.37
N GLU A 120 12.97 -0.19 8.97
CA GLU A 120 13.85 0.27 7.90
C GLU A 120 13.11 0.44 6.57
N THR A 121 12.21 -0.50 6.24
CA THR A 121 11.37 -0.41 5.03
C THR A 121 10.47 0.83 5.09
N ILE A 122 9.74 1.03 6.18
CA ILE A 122 8.80 2.16 6.34
C ILE A 122 9.55 3.49 6.34
N LYS A 123 10.70 3.56 7.03
CA LYS A 123 11.61 4.71 7.00
C LYS A 123 12.02 5.03 5.57
N GLY A 124 12.43 4.01 4.81
CA GLY A 124 12.71 4.13 3.38
C GLY A 124 11.51 4.65 2.59
N VAL A 125 10.30 4.10 2.80
CA VAL A 125 9.07 4.55 2.13
C VAL A 125 8.82 6.03 2.38
N PHE A 126 8.88 6.48 3.63
CA PHE A 126 8.65 7.90 3.95
C PHE A 126 9.76 8.82 3.42
N THR A 127 11.03 8.40 3.46
CA THR A 127 12.11 9.15 2.79
C THR A 127 11.87 9.22 1.28
N GLY A 128 11.49 8.10 0.68
CA GLY A 128 11.09 7.99 -0.72
C GLY A 128 9.90 8.87 -1.06
N MET A 129 8.96 9.11 -0.13
CA MET A 129 7.86 10.07 -0.29
C MET A 129 8.31 11.54 -0.15
N GLY A 130 9.50 11.79 0.42
CA GLY A 130 10.04 13.13 0.63
C GLY A 130 9.89 13.65 2.06
N CYS A 131 9.53 12.78 3.00
CA CYS A 131 9.51 13.10 4.43
C CYS A 131 10.91 12.92 5.04
N ARG A 132 11.17 13.58 6.16
CA ARG A 132 12.35 13.32 7.00
C ARG A 132 11.97 12.32 8.07
N CYS A 133 12.84 11.35 8.32
CA CYS A 133 12.59 10.28 9.27
C CYS A 133 13.72 10.22 10.30
N GLU A 134 13.36 10.08 11.57
CA GLU A 134 14.29 9.84 12.68
C GLU A 134 13.87 8.54 13.38
N GLU A 135 14.84 7.66 13.63
CA GLU A 135 14.61 6.38 14.28
C GLU A 135 15.15 6.43 15.71
N GLU A 136 14.32 6.03 16.66
CA GLU A 136 14.65 5.97 18.08
C GLU A 136 14.12 4.65 18.65
N GLN A 137 15.00 3.64 18.72
CA GLN A 137 14.63 2.27 19.13
C GLN A 137 13.50 1.68 18.27
N GLU A 138 12.32 1.44 18.86
CA GLU A 138 11.13 0.94 18.16
C GLU A 138 10.28 2.06 17.54
N LEU A 139 10.69 3.31 17.69
CA LEU A 139 9.95 4.46 17.22
C LEU A 139 10.53 4.98 15.91
N LEU A 140 9.63 5.34 15.00
CA LEU A 140 9.93 6.05 13.78
C LEU A 140 9.16 7.38 13.78
N ARG A 141 9.89 8.48 13.91
CA ARG A 141 9.35 9.84 13.78
C ARG A 141 9.43 10.28 12.33
N VAL A 142 8.36 10.87 11.80
CA VAL A 142 8.18 11.19 10.38
C VAL A 142 7.66 12.61 10.24
N ARG A 143 8.46 13.47 9.62
CA ARG A 143 8.08 14.86 9.30
C ARG A 143 7.93 15.02 7.80
N CYS A 144 6.69 15.22 7.37
CA CYS A 144 6.35 15.51 5.99
C CYS A 144 5.98 17.00 5.88
N GLU A 145 6.69 17.76 5.05
CA GLU A 145 6.42 19.18 4.77
C GLU A 145 5.31 19.36 3.71
#